data_AF-A0A7N6ADG7-F1
#
_entry.id   AF-A0A7N6ADG7-F1
#
_cell.length_a   1.000
_cell.length_b   1.000
_cell.length_c   1.000
_cell.angle_alpha   90.00
_cell.angle_beta   90.00
_cell.angle_gamma   90.00
#
_symmetry.space_group_name_H-M   'P 1'
#
loop_
_entity.id
_entity.type
_entity.pdbx_description
1 polymer ?
#
loop_
_entity_poly.entity_id
_entity_poly.type
_entity_poly.pdbx_seq_one_letter_code
_entity_poly.pdbx_strand_id
1 'polypeptide(L)'
;MPLKLLKKHKQAEERNRKLDDKRKKIKLDLETRERQAEAQSQEEVQITRTLEEEIARLREEGSRQLEEEQRLIREQIQREREAQLQQTGDYTQRMERCSKSNVTPKLKLKWKCKKEDEANGGYSQDILLRLLQKYGDVLNVIVSSKKKGSAVVEFATVRSAELAFKNEIGLSGNPLKISWLEGQPEVIAPASQPGQFVSSQGSLTNERDYESVVMMRMRQAAERQRLIEQMQREDEEDTARS
;
A
#
# COMPACT_ATOMS: atom_id res chain seq x y z
N MET A 1 -103.71 -25.89 7.74
CA MET A 1 -102.47 -25.93 8.55
C MET A 1 -101.21 -26.42 7.81
N PRO A 2 -101.21 -27.40 6.87
CA PRO A 2 -99.95 -28.00 6.34
C PRO A 2 -99.09 -27.10 5.43
N LEU A 3 -99.70 -26.25 4.60
CA LEU A 3 -98.98 -25.40 3.63
C LEU A 3 -98.06 -24.34 4.27
N LYS A 4 -98.37 -23.89 5.49
CA LYS A 4 -97.54 -22.90 6.21
C LYS A 4 -96.22 -23.51 6.71
N LEU A 5 -96.22 -24.81 7.02
CA LEU A 5 -95.05 -25.52 7.52
C LEU A 5 -94.02 -25.78 6.40
N LEU A 6 -94.51 -26.21 5.24
CA LEU A 6 -93.68 -26.41 4.04
C LEU A 6 -93.00 -25.11 3.57
N LYS A 7 -93.72 -23.98 3.59
CA LYS A 7 -93.13 -22.66 3.27
C LYS A 7 -92.02 -22.28 4.26
N LYS A 8 -92.22 -22.48 5.56
CA LYS A 8 -91.19 -22.22 6.58
C LYS A 8 -89.96 -23.12 6.39
N HIS A 9 -90.15 -24.40 6.08
CA HIS A 9 -89.05 -25.33 5.81
C HIS A 9 -88.23 -24.89 4.60
N LYS A 10 -88.90 -24.57 3.48
CA LYS A 10 -88.24 -24.08 2.27
C LYS A 10 -87.47 -22.77 2.51
N GLN A 11 -88.03 -21.87 3.30
CA GLN A 11 -87.40 -20.59 3.64
C GLN A 11 -86.18 -20.79 4.56
N ALA A 12 -86.24 -21.74 5.49
CA ALA A 12 -85.11 -22.12 6.35
C ALA A 12 -83.99 -22.78 5.55
N GLU A 13 -84.33 -23.67 4.61
CA GLU A 13 -83.39 -24.32 3.70
C GLU A 13 -82.67 -23.30 2.80
N GLU A 14 -83.41 -22.34 2.23
CA GLU A 14 -82.81 -21.30 1.40
C GLU A 14 -81.90 -20.36 2.22
N ARG A 15 -82.26 -20.08 3.48
CA ARG A 15 -81.39 -19.32 4.40
C ARG A 15 -80.11 -20.08 4.70
N ASN A 16 -80.20 -21.37 5.00
CA ASN A 16 -79.03 -22.22 5.26
C ASN A 16 -78.13 -22.31 4.04
N ARG A 17 -78.69 -22.51 2.84
CA ARG A 17 -77.92 -22.51 1.59
C ARG A 17 -77.12 -21.22 1.41
N LYS A 18 -77.75 -20.06 1.60
CA LYS A 18 -77.07 -18.75 1.52
C LYS A 18 -75.96 -18.58 2.57
N LEU A 19 -76.15 -19.13 3.77
CA LEU A 19 -75.13 -19.10 4.82
C LEU A 19 -73.97 -20.03 4.49
N ASP A 20 -74.23 -21.21 3.95
CA ASP A 20 -73.20 -22.16 3.54
C ASP A 20 -72.42 -21.65 2.33
N ASP A 21 -73.07 -21.04 1.35
CA ASP A 21 -72.41 -20.38 0.21
C ASP A 21 -71.46 -19.28 0.69
N LYS A 22 -71.89 -18.45 1.66
CA LYS A 22 -71.04 -17.41 2.29
C LYS A 22 -69.87 -18.01 3.06
N ARG A 23 -70.11 -19.04 3.87
CA ARG A 23 -69.05 -19.74 4.63
C ARG A 23 -68.02 -20.36 3.70
N LYS A 24 -68.46 -21.00 2.62
CA LYS A 24 -67.59 -21.59 1.61
C LYS A 24 -66.74 -20.53 0.91
N LYS A 25 -67.33 -19.39 0.55
CA LYS A 25 -66.58 -18.28 -0.07
C LYS A 25 -65.51 -17.72 0.88
N ILE A 26 -65.86 -17.46 2.14
CA ILE A 26 -64.92 -16.95 3.15
C ILE A 26 -63.80 -17.97 3.40
N LYS A 27 -64.13 -19.26 3.51
CA LYS A 27 -63.13 -20.32 3.70
C LYS A 27 -62.15 -20.38 2.53
N LEU A 28 -62.65 -20.33 1.29
CA LEU A 28 -61.80 -20.37 0.11
C LEU A 28 -60.90 -19.13 0.00
N ASP A 29 -61.43 -17.95 0.31
CA ASP A 29 -60.68 -16.70 0.32
C ASP A 29 -59.56 -16.73 1.39
N LEU A 30 -59.87 -17.21 2.60
CA LEU A 30 -58.90 -17.43 3.66
C LEU A 30 -57.82 -18.43 3.26
N GLU A 31 -58.19 -19.59 2.72
CA GLU A 31 -57.24 -20.63 2.30
C GLU A 31 -56.34 -20.13 1.17
N THR A 32 -56.88 -19.35 0.23
CA THR A 32 -56.10 -18.75 -0.85
C THR A 32 -55.07 -17.77 -0.29
N ARG A 33 -55.49 -16.92 0.66
CA ARG A 33 -54.61 -15.94 1.28
C ARG A 33 -53.54 -16.58 2.15
N GLU A 34 -53.89 -17.62 2.90
CA GLU A 34 -52.94 -18.38 3.71
C GLU A 34 -51.90 -19.07 2.83
N ARG A 35 -52.33 -19.76 1.76
CA ARG A 35 -51.42 -20.37 0.80
C ARG A 35 -50.49 -19.37 0.13
N GLN A 36 -51.01 -18.18 -0.22
CA GLN A 36 -50.18 -17.12 -0.82
C GLN A 36 -49.16 -16.57 0.18
N ALA A 37 -49.56 -16.32 1.43
CA ALA A 37 -48.64 -15.87 2.48
C ALA A 37 -47.56 -16.92 2.78
N GLU A 38 -47.93 -18.20 2.80
CA GLU A 38 -46.99 -19.30 3.03
C GLU A 38 -46.03 -19.49 1.86
N ALA A 39 -46.49 -19.35 0.62
CA ALA A 39 -45.63 -19.37 -0.57
C ALA A 39 -44.61 -18.21 -0.55
N GLN A 40 -45.05 -17.00 -0.21
CA GLN A 40 -44.17 -15.83 -0.08
C GLN A 40 -43.13 -16.04 1.03
N SER A 41 -43.55 -16.53 2.19
CA SER A 41 -42.63 -16.83 3.29
C SER A 41 -41.59 -17.87 2.90
N GLN A 42 -41.98 -18.93 2.18
CA GLN A 42 -41.05 -19.93 1.69
C GLN A 42 -40.05 -19.34 0.68
N GLU A 43 -40.52 -18.50 -0.23
CA GLU A 43 -39.67 -17.81 -1.20
C GLU A 43 -38.65 -16.89 -0.51
N GLU A 44 -39.08 -16.09 0.47
CA GLU A 44 -38.19 -15.24 1.27
C GLU A 44 -37.10 -16.05 1.99
N VAL A 45 -37.46 -17.21 2.56
CA VAL A 45 -36.48 -18.11 3.21
C VAL A 45 -35.48 -18.65 2.20
N GLN A 46 -35.91 -19.04 1.00
CA GLN A 46 -35.01 -19.51 -0.06
C GLN A 46 -34.08 -18.40 -0.57
N ILE A 47 -34.60 -17.19 -0.75
CA ILE A 47 -33.80 -16.01 -1.15
C ILE A 47 -32.76 -15.69 -0.07
N THR A 48 -33.18 -15.69 1.20
CA THR A 48 -32.28 -15.40 2.32
C THR A 48 -31.16 -16.45 2.38
N ARG A 49 -31.51 -17.73 2.26
CA ARG A 49 -30.53 -18.82 2.26
C ARG A 49 -29.53 -18.71 1.10
N THR A 50 -30.00 -18.47 -0.12
CA THR A 50 -29.11 -18.34 -1.29
C THR A 50 -28.19 -17.12 -1.16
N LEU A 51 -28.69 -16.02 -0.62
CA LEU A 51 -27.90 -14.83 -0.34
C LEU A 51 -26.84 -15.09 0.74
N GLU A 52 -27.19 -15.78 1.83
CA GLU A 52 -26.26 -16.15 2.89
C GLU A 52 -25.11 -17.04 2.38
N GLU A 53 -25.43 -18.03 1.54
CA GLU A 53 -24.44 -18.91 0.90
C GLU A 53 -23.46 -18.11 0.01
N GLU A 54 -23.97 -17.15 -0.77
CA GLU A 54 -23.15 -16.29 -1.63
C GLU A 54 -22.28 -15.32 -0.81
N ILE A 55 -22.82 -14.72 0.26
CA ILE A 55 -22.05 -13.89 1.20
C ILE A 55 -20.93 -14.70 1.85
N ALA A 56 -21.21 -15.93 2.28
CA ALA A 56 -20.22 -16.81 2.87
C ALA A 56 -19.08 -17.10 1.88
N ARG A 57 -19.43 -17.44 0.63
CA ARG A 57 -18.45 -17.68 -0.44
C ARG A 57 -17.56 -16.47 -0.69
N LEU A 58 -18.15 -15.28 -0.84
CA LEU A 58 -17.39 -14.04 -1.08
C LEU A 58 -16.48 -13.67 0.09
N ARG A 59 -16.93 -13.91 1.32
CA ARG A 59 -16.10 -13.69 2.52
C ARG A 59 -14.91 -14.63 2.56
N GLU A 60 -15.12 -15.91 2.24
CA GLU A 60 -14.05 -16.89 2.19
C GLU A 60 -13.04 -16.57 1.08
N GLU A 61 -13.53 -16.22 -0.11
CA GLU A 61 -12.66 -15.82 -1.23
C GLU A 61 -11.86 -14.54 -0.90
N GLY A 62 -12.50 -13.52 -0.31
CA GLY A 62 -11.83 -12.31 0.13
C GLY A 62 -10.81 -12.57 1.25
N SER A 63 -11.11 -13.47 2.19
CA SER A 63 -10.18 -13.89 3.23
C SER A 63 -8.95 -14.60 2.65
N ARG A 64 -9.16 -15.49 1.67
CA ARG A 64 -8.07 -16.21 1.00
C ARG A 64 -7.13 -15.25 0.26
N GLN A 65 -7.69 -14.31 -0.52
CA GLN A 65 -6.90 -13.30 -1.22
C GLN A 65 -6.08 -12.46 -0.24
N LEU A 66 -6.70 -12.02 0.87
CA LEU A 66 -6.00 -11.23 1.88
C LEU A 66 -4.85 -12.04 2.53
N GLU A 67 -5.07 -13.31 2.81
CA GLU A 67 -4.05 -14.19 3.40
C GLU A 67 -2.88 -14.43 2.43
N GLU A 68 -3.17 -14.66 1.15
CA GLU A 68 -2.16 -14.81 0.10
C GLU A 68 -1.29 -13.55 -0.04
N GLU A 69 -1.91 -12.36 -0.10
CA GLU A 69 -1.20 -11.09 -0.16
C GLU A 69 -0.36 -10.84 1.11
N GLN A 70 -0.93 -11.10 2.30
CA GLN A 70 -0.18 -11.00 3.55
C GLN A 70 1.02 -11.94 3.58
N ARG A 71 0.87 -13.16 3.05
CA ARG A 71 1.96 -14.13 2.97
C ARG A 71 3.06 -13.63 2.04
N LEU A 72 2.72 -13.12 0.87
CA LEU A 72 3.69 -12.55 -0.08
C LEU A 72 4.44 -11.36 0.54
N ILE A 73 3.73 -10.45 1.23
CA ILE A 73 4.35 -9.33 1.94
C ILE A 73 5.30 -9.82 3.02
N ARG A 74 4.89 -10.80 3.85
CA ARG A 74 5.77 -11.37 4.89
C ARG A 74 7.00 -12.01 4.30
N GLU A 75 6.86 -12.74 3.19
CA GLU A 75 7.99 -13.39 2.51
C GLU A 75 8.94 -12.35 1.88
N GLN A 76 8.40 -11.27 1.29
CA GLN A 76 9.19 -10.15 0.78
C GLN A 76 9.99 -9.48 1.90
N ILE A 77 9.34 -9.15 3.02
CA ILE A 77 10.00 -8.55 4.20
C ILE A 77 11.08 -9.49 4.73
N GLN A 78 10.81 -10.79 4.80
CA GLN A 78 11.78 -11.78 5.27
C GLN A 78 12.97 -11.87 4.32
N ARG A 79 12.75 -11.95 3.00
CA ARG A 79 13.83 -11.93 2.00
C ARG A 79 14.64 -10.63 2.05
N GLU A 80 14.00 -9.48 2.21
CA GLU A 80 14.70 -8.21 2.36
C GLU A 80 15.51 -8.15 3.65
N ARG A 81 14.99 -8.67 4.77
CA ARG A 81 15.72 -8.80 6.03
C ARG A 81 16.89 -9.75 5.91
N GLU A 82 16.73 -10.89 5.24
CA GLU A 82 17.80 -11.85 4.99
C GLU A 82 18.84 -11.29 4.03
N ALA A 83 18.44 -10.55 2.99
CA ALA A 83 19.36 -9.84 2.11
C ALA A 83 20.09 -8.71 2.85
N GLN A 84 19.41 -7.98 3.74
CA GLN A 84 20.05 -7.01 4.64
C GLN A 84 20.99 -7.71 5.60
N LEU A 85 20.61 -8.83 6.21
CA LEU A 85 21.46 -9.61 7.10
C LEU A 85 22.61 -10.28 6.37
N GLN A 86 22.48 -10.60 5.08
CA GLN A 86 23.59 -11.04 4.23
C GLN A 86 24.46 -9.86 3.82
N GLN A 87 23.91 -8.67 3.59
CA GLN A 87 24.71 -7.44 3.42
C GLN A 87 25.39 -7.03 4.73
N THR A 88 24.77 -7.28 5.89
CA THR A 88 25.32 -7.03 7.24
C THR A 88 26.26 -8.16 7.68
N GLY A 89 26.02 -9.37 7.18
CA GLY A 89 26.83 -10.58 7.31
C GLY A 89 28.06 -10.52 6.44
N ASP A 90 27.96 -9.92 5.25
CA ASP A 90 29.07 -9.51 4.40
C ASP A 90 29.70 -8.22 4.93
N TYR A 91 28.98 -7.37 5.69
CA TYR A 91 29.58 -6.26 6.45
C TYR A 91 30.42 -6.75 7.63
N THR A 92 29.98 -7.80 8.34
CA THR A 92 30.70 -8.45 9.45
C THR A 92 31.77 -9.41 8.97
N GLN A 93 31.57 -10.11 7.84
CA GLN A 93 32.62 -10.89 7.18
C GLN A 93 33.62 -9.98 6.45
N ARG A 94 33.21 -8.80 5.96
CA ARG A 94 34.12 -7.71 5.56
C ARG A 94 34.73 -7.02 6.76
N MET A 95 34.10 -7.03 7.93
CA MET A 95 34.72 -6.60 9.19
C MET A 95 35.80 -7.61 9.61
N GLU A 96 35.61 -8.92 9.40
CA GLU A 96 36.65 -9.94 9.58
C GLU A 96 37.72 -9.93 8.48
N ARG A 97 37.38 -9.64 7.22
CA ARG A 97 38.37 -9.45 6.14
C ARG A 97 39.11 -8.11 6.26
N CYS A 98 38.49 -7.06 6.81
CA CYS A 98 39.13 -5.80 7.19
C CYS A 98 39.91 -5.93 8.51
N SER A 99 39.53 -6.84 9.39
CA SER A 99 40.38 -7.24 10.53
C SER A 99 41.67 -7.94 10.07
N LYS A 100 41.75 -8.38 8.80
CA LYS A 100 43.00 -8.83 8.16
C LYS A 100 43.75 -7.72 7.41
N SER A 101 43.12 -6.57 7.16
CA SER A 101 43.75 -5.37 6.58
C SER A 101 43.35 -4.14 7.41
N ASN A 102 44.07 -3.90 8.51
CA ASN A 102 43.84 -2.87 9.54
C ASN A 102 43.69 -1.41 9.04
N VAL A 103 42.73 -1.10 8.16
CA VAL A 103 42.57 0.22 7.55
C VAL A 103 41.17 0.73 7.87
N THR A 104 41.03 1.28 9.06
CA THR A 104 39.92 2.16 9.43
C THR A 104 39.98 3.43 8.57
N PRO A 105 38.83 3.95 8.11
CA PRO A 105 38.80 5.19 7.32
C PRO A 105 39.26 6.38 8.16
N LYS A 106 40.26 7.10 7.65
CA LYS A 106 40.84 8.28 8.30
C LYS A 106 40.60 9.51 7.44
N LEU A 107 40.06 10.54 8.05
CA LEU A 107 39.85 11.84 7.43
C LEU A 107 40.79 12.87 8.04
N LYS A 108 41.33 13.73 7.18
CA LYS A 108 42.09 14.90 7.55
C LYS A 108 41.19 16.12 7.53
N LEU A 109 41.14 16.81 8.65
CA LEU A 109 40.40 18.05 8.86
C LEU A 109 41.36 19.22 8.83
N LYS A 110 40.99 20.29 8.14
CA LYS A 110 41.79 21.51 8.03
C LYS A 110 40.92 22.75 8.07
N TRP A 111 41.21 23.67 8.95
CA TRP A 111 40.50 24.95 9.09
C TRP A 111 41.49 26.12 9.16
N LYS A 112 40.97 27.35 9.12
CA LYS A 112 41.81 28.55 9.25
C LYS A 112 42.12 28.79 10.72
N CYS A 113 43.39 29.05 11.02
CA CYS A 113 43.84 29.40 12.36
C CYS A 113 45.04 30.36 12.25
N LYS A 114 45.09 31.38 13.11
CA LYS A 114 46.23 32.31 13.21
C LYS A 114 47.33 31.69 14.09
N LYS A 115 48.60 32.03 13.85
CA LYS A 115 49.74 31.41 14.58
C LYS A 115 49.65 31.64 16.11
N GLU A 116 49.20 32.81 16.52
CA GLU A 116 49.06 33.25 17.92
C GLU A 116 47.69 32.92 18.53
N ASP A 117 46.83 32.18 17.82
CA ASP A 117 45.48 31.88 18.31
C ASP A 117 45.51 30.70 19.31
N GLU A 118 45.27 30.98 20.59
CA GLU A 118 45.17 29.97 21.65
C GLU A 118 43.94 29.08 21.49
N ALA A 119 42.85 29.60 20.91
CA ALA A 119 41.61 28.87 20.69
C ALA A 119 41.66 27.97 19.44
N ASN A 120 42.79 27.90 18.74
CA ASN A 120 43.02 27.06 17.56
C ASN A 120 41.90 27.20 16.50
N GLY A 121 41.41 28.42 16.26
CA GLY A 121 40.32 28.70 15.33
C GLY A 121 38.93 28.27 15.82
N GLY A 122 38.76 28.02 17.13
CA GLY A 122 37.53 27.58 17.77
C GLY A 122 37.34 26.06 17.81
N TYR A 123 38.31 25.29 17.34
CA TYR A 123 38.21 23.83 17.26
C TYR A 123 39.08 23.14 18.31
N SER A 124 38.41 22.58 19.31
CA SER A 124 38.97 21.61 20.25
C SER A 124 38.67 20.19 19.81
N GLN A 125 39.36 19.22 20.42
CA GLN A 125 39.07 17.80 20.23
C GLN A 125 37.59 17.49 20.52
N ASP A 126 37.04 18.04 21.60
CA ASP A 126 35.65 17.80 22.01
C ASP A 126 34.63 18.36 21.03
N ILE A 127 34.90 19.55 20.47
CA ILE A 127 34.02 20.17 19.47
C ILE A 127 34.03 19.34 18.19
N LEU A 128 35.20 18.91 17.73
CA LEU A 128 35.32 18.06 16.55
C LEU A 128 34.63 16.71 16.77
N LEU A 129 34.81 16.10 17.94
CA LEU A 129 34.11 14.86 18.29
C LEU A 129 32.60 15.06 18.27
N ARG A 130 32.08 16.12 18.91
CA ARG A 130 30.65 16.44 18.96
C ARG A 130 30.05 16.63 17.57
N LEU A 131 30.76 17.35 16.69
CA LEU A 131 30.33 17.58 15.32
C LEU A 131 30.29 16.26 14.54
N LEU A 132 31.33 15.44 14.66
CA LEU A 132 31.51 14.27 13.80
C LEU A 132 30.71 13.05 14.26
N GLN A 133 30.41 12.95 15.56
CA GLN A 133 29.63 11.84 16.13
C GLN A 133 28.18 11.80 15.61
N LYS A 134 27.66 12.90 15.03
CA LYS A 134 26.34 12.91 14.37
C LYS A 134 26.27 12.01 13.13
N TYR A 135 27.42 11.69 12.53
CA TYR A 135 27.52 10.86 11.31
C TYR A 135 27.88 9.41 11.60
N GLY A 136 28.21 9.09 12.85
CA GLY A 136 28.45 7.73 13.36
C GLY A 136 29.62 7.65 14.33
N ASP A 137 30.04 6.42 14.63
CA ASP A 137 31.01 6.15 15.68
C ASP A 137 32.43 6.60 15.27
N VAL A 138 32.97 7.50 16.09
CA VAL A 138 34.32 8.04 15.96
C VAL A 138 35.24 7.28 16.91
N LEU A 139 36.30 6.67 16.37
CA LEU A 139 37.29 5.90 17.14
C LEU A 139 38.34 6.81 17.77
N ASN A 140 38.92 7.71 16.98
CA ASN A 140 39.98 8.61 17.42
C ASN A 140 39.85 10.00 16.79
N VAL A 141 40.14 11.05 17.57
CA VAL A 141 40.28 12.43 17.09
C VAL A 141 41.61 12.98 17.60
N ILE A 142 42.50 13.36 16.69
CA ILE A 142 43.83 13.88 17.02
C ILE A 142 43.97 15.27 16.40
N VAL A 143 44.07 16.30 17.26
CA VAL A 143 44.37 17.68 16.84
C VAL A 143 45.88 17.88 16.79
N SER A 144 46.39 18.47 15.71
CA SER A 144 47.83 18.67 15.53
C SER A 144 48.35 19.79 16.44
N SER A 145 49.21 19.45 17.39
CA SER A 145 49.92 20.43 18.22
C SER A 145 51.02 21.18 17.46
N LYS A 146 51.63 20.53 16.46
CA LYS A 146 52.71 21.11 15.62
C LYS A 146 52.19 22.10 14.57
N LYS A 147 50.99 21.84 14.03
CA LYS A 147 50.37 22.65 12.98
C LYS A 147 48.93 22.99 13.35
N LYS A 148 48.76 24.16 13.95
CA LYS A 148 47.43 24.72 14.25
C LYS A 148 46.55 24.73 13.00
N GLY A 149 45.26 24.50 13.18
CA GLY A 149 44.30 24.40 12.08
C GLY A 149 44.24 23.05 11.37
N SER A 150 44.70 21.95 12.00
CA SER A 150 44.62 20.61 11.41
C SER A 150 44.30 19.54 12.45
N ALA A 151 43.48 18.57 12.08
CA ALA A 151 43.24 17.34 12.84
C ALA A 151 43.13 16.11 11.91
N VAL A 152 43.23 14.94 12.51
CA VAL A 152 42.92 13.65 11.88
C VAL A 152 41.83 12.98 12.72
N VAL A 153 40.81 12.45 12.05
CA VAL A 153 39.74 11.68 12.67
C VAL A 153 39.66 10.30 12.04
N GLU A 154 39.44 9.30 12.88
CA GLU A 154 39.28 7.90 12.51
C GLU A 154 37.84 7.46 12.82
N PHE A 155 37.15 6.92 11.83
CA PHE A 155 35.78 6.43 11.98
C PHE A 155 35.75 4.91 12.04
N ALA A 156 34.74 4.38 12.74
CA ALA A 156 34.50 2.94 12.81
C ALA A 156 34.04 2.36 11.46
N THR A 157 33.34 3.16 10.64
CA THR A 157 32.81 2.71 9.34
C THR A 157 33.11 3.69 8.21
N VAL A 158 33.27 3.16 6.99
CA VAL A 158 33.51 3.96 5.78
C VAL A 158 32.30 4.84 5.46
N ARG A 159 31.08 4.34 5.73
CA ARG A 159 29.83 5.08 5.54
C ARG A 159 29.77 6.33 6.42
N SER A 160 30.15 6.22 7.69
CA SER A 160 30.20 7.36 8.61
C SER A 160 31.21 8.41 8.18
N ALA A 161 32.40 7.98 7.75
CA ALA A 161 33.41 8.89 7.19
C ALA A 161 32.92 9.58 5.91
N GLU A 162 32.24 8.86 5.01
CA GLU A 162 31.69 9.44 3.79
C GLU A 162 30.60 10.50 4.06
N LEU A 163 29.69 10.21 5.00
CA LEU A 163 28.66 11.16 5.42
C LEU A 163 29.27 12.41 6.04
N ALA A 164 30.29 12.26 6.89
CA ALA A 164 31.01 13.40 7.45
C ALA A 164 31.70 14.22 6.34
N PHE A 165 32.40 13.56 5.41
CA PHE A 165 33.09 14.23 4.30
C PHE A 165 32.15 15.04 3.40
N LYS A 166 30.94 14.56 3.14
CA LYS A 166 29.97 15.23 2.26
C LYS A 166 29.19 16.35 2.95
N ASN A 167 28.88 16.20 4.24
CA ASN A 167 27.88 17.04 4.91
C ASN A 167 28.45 17.96 5.98
N GLU A 168 29.65 17.69 6.50
CA GLU A 168 30.22 18.49 7.58
C GLU A 168 31.01 19.68 7.04
N ILE A 169 30.65 20.86 7.51
CA ILE A 169 31.25 22.14 7.14
C ILE A 169 31.91 22.78 8.37
N GLY A 170 31.63 22.28 9.58
CA GLY A 170 32.19 22.77 10.83
C GLY A 170 31.41 23.92 11.46
N LEU A 171 32.11 24.74 12.22
CA LEU A 171 31.60 25.96 12.84
C LEU A 171 31.30 27.02 11.78
N SER A 172 30.15 27.67 11.90
CA SER A 172 29.68 28.71 10.98
C SER A 172 30.65 29.89 10.83
N GLY A 173 31.38 30.26 11.90
CA GLY A 173 32.37 31.33 11.88
C GLY A 173 33.72 30.94 11.25
N ASN A 174 33.99 29.65 11.07
CA ASN A 174 35.27 29.16 10.54
C ASN A 174 35.09 27.77 9.91
N PRO A 175 34.70 27.66 8.63
CA PRO A 175 34.42 26.37 8.03
C PRO A 175 35.68 25.49 7.94
N LEU A 176 35.49 24.19 8.16
CA LEU A 176 36.54 23.18 8.04
C LEU A 176 36.47 22.48 6.69
N LYS A 177 37.64 22.10 6.16
CA LYS A 177 37.82 21.33 4.94
C LYS A 177 38.21 19.90 5.32
N ILE A 178 37.47 18.94 4.79
CA ILE A 178 37.70 17.51 5.00
C ILE A 178 38.40 16.94 3.76
N SER A 179 39.32 16.01 3.95
CA SER A 179 39.97 15.27 2.87
C SER A 179 40.26 13.86 3.35
N TRP A 180 40.21 12.89 2.44
CA TRP A 180 40.55 11.51 2.75
C TRP A 180 42.05 11.36 2.98
N LEU A 181 42.42 10.69 4.06
CA LEU A 181 43.81 10.31 4.33
C LEU A 181 44.00 8.83 3.97
N GLU A 182 43.13 7.97 4.47
CA GLU A 182 43.14 6.51 4.24
C GLU A 182 41.69 5.99 4.21
N GLY A 183 41.46 4.87 3.54
CA GLY A 183 40.14 4.23 3.46
C GLY A 183 39.12 5.01 2.63
N GLN A 184 39.58 5.79 1.64
CA GLN A 184 38.69 6.42 0.67
C GLN A 184 37.87 5.33 -0.03
N PRO A 185 36.52 5.44 -0.07
CA PRO A 185 35.70 4.49 -0.79
C PRO A 185 36.12 4.50 -2.26
N GLU A 186 36.47 3.32 -2.78
CA GLU A 186 36.79 3.12 -4.17
C GLU A 186 35.54 3.48 -4.98
N VAL A 187 35.58 4.62 -5.67
CA VAL A 187 34.50 5.01 -6.58
C VAL A 187 34.59 4.06 -7.76
N ILE A 188 33.78 3.01 -7.73
CA ILE A 188 33.49 2.23 -8.92
C ILE A 188 32.83 3.22 -9.89
N ALA A 189 33.63 3.76 -10.81
CA ALA A 189 33.09 4.48 -11.96
C ALA A 189 32.13 3.51 -12.67
N PRO A 190 30.88 3.92 -12.97
CA PRO A 190 30.00 3.07 -13.74
C PRO A 190 30.66 2.88 -15.11
N ALA A 191 31.14 1.66 -15.37
CA ALA A 191 31.50 1.24 -16.70
C ALA A 191 30.30 1.54 -17.60
N SER A 192 30.56 2.29 -18.67
CA SER A 192 29.60 2.66 -19.70
C SER A 192 28.81 1.43 -20.17
N GLN A 193 27.60 1.25 -19.63
CA GLN A 193 26.58 0.44 -20.27
C GLN A 193 25.64 1.39 -21.00
N PRO A 194 25.46 1.25 -22.32
CA PRO A 194 24.40 1.94 -23.04
C PRO A 194 23.08 1.25 -22.70
N GLY A 195 22.41 1.77 -21.68
CA GLY A 195 21.09 1.32 -21.25
C GLY A 195 20.53 2.34 -20.27
N GLN A 196 19.72 3.27 -20.79
CA GLN A 196 19.16 4.40 -20.06
C GLN A 196 18.47 3.95 -18.76
N PHE A 197 19.07 4.29 -17.62
CA PHE A 197 18.33 4.55 -16.40
C PHE A 197 18.07 6.06 -16.36
N VAL A 198 16.80 6.44 -16.46
CA VAL A 198 16.34 7.76 -16.03
C VAL A 198 15.83 7.63 -14.61
N SER A 199 16.18 8.64 -13.81
CA SER A 199 16.01 8.77 -12.37
C SER A 199 14.71 8.22 -11.79
N SER A 200 14.85 7.55 -10.64
CA SER A 200 13.83 7.46 -9.60
C SER A 200 13.41 8.85 -9.13
N GLN A 201 12.38 9.40 -9.76
CA GLN A 201 11.39 10.29 -9.15
C GLN A 201 10.04 9.99 -9.83
N GLY A 202 9.31 8.99 -9.33
CA GLY A 202 8.02 8.60 -9.91
C GLY A 202 7.52 7.27 -9.37
N SER A 203 7.23 7.19 -8.07
CA SER A 203 6.46 6.06 -7.52
C SER A 203 5.44 6.58 -6.51
N LEU A 204 4.60 7.48 -7.00
CA LEU A 204 3.22 7.73 -6.53
C LEU A 204 2.24 7.73 -7.72
N THR A 205 2.63 7.17 -8.87
CA THR A 205 1.83 7.12 -10.11
C THR A 205 1.38 5.68 -10.36
N ASN A 206 0.45 5.20 -9.56
CA ASN A 206 -0.31 3.98 -9.89
C ASN A 206 -1.81 4.22 -9.83
N GLU A 207 -2.29 5.10 -8.93
CA GLU A 207 -3.72 5.40 -8.80
C GLU A 207 -4.24 6.25 -9.97
N ARG A 208 -3.51 7.30 -10.35
CA ARG A 208 -3.88 8.13 -11.52
C ARG A 208 -3.84 7.40 -12.85
N ASP A 209 -2.93 6.44 -13.00
CA ASP A 209 -2.80 5.69 -14.25
C ASP A 209 -3.89 4.62 -14.37
N TYR A 210 -4.30 4.00 -13.25
CA TYR A 210 -5.48 3.14 -13.20
C TYR A 210 -6.77 3.91 -13.47
N GLU A 211 -6.97 5.07 -12.83
CA GLU A 211 -8.12 5.95 -13.12
C GLU A 211 -8.16 6.36 -14.59
N SER A 212 -7.00 6.74 -15.15
CA SER A 212 -6.89 7.12 -16.57
C SER A 212 -7.25 5.97 -17.52
N VAL A 213 -6.77 4.76 -17.26
CA VAL A 213 -7.10 3.56 -18.05
C VAL A 213 -8.59 3.21 -17.95
N VAL A 214 -9.16 3.28 -16.75
CA VAL A 214 -10.59 3.01 -16.53
C VAL A 214 -11.45 4.06 -17.24
N MET A 215 -11.13 5.35 -17.11
CA MET A 215 -11.86 6.44 -17.77
C MET A 215 -11.76 6.35 -19.31
N MET A 216 -10.61 5.95 -19.84
CA MET A 216 -10.45 5.69 -21.26
C MET A 216 -11.33 4.52 -21.73
N ARG A 217 -11.38 3.43 -20.97
CA ARG A 217 -12.26 2.28 -21.27
C ARG A 217 -13.74 2.64 -21.19
N MET A 218 -14.16 3.41 -20.19
CA MET A 218 -15.55 3.88 -20.08
C MET A 218 -15.94 4.78 -21.25
N ARG A 219 -15.05 5.68 -21.69
CA ARG A 219 -15.28 6.52 -22.88
C ARG A 219 -15.47 5.69 -24.15
N GLN A 220 -14.59 4.71 -24.38
CA GLN A 220 -14.70 3.82 -25.54
C GLN A 220 -15.97 2.96 -25.51
N ALA A 221 -16.38 2.48 -24.33
CA ALA A 221 -17.61 1.72 -24.18
C ALA A 221 -18.85 2.58 -24.48
N ALA A 222 -18.88 3.83 -24.00
CA ALA A 222 -19.98 4.76 -24.25
C ALA A 222 -20.09 5.16 -25.74
N GLU A 223 -18.96 5.39 -26.42
CA GLU A 223 -18.96 5.67 -27.86
C GLU A 223 -19.44 4.46 -28.67
N ARG A 224 -19.00 3.25 -28.31
CA ARG A 224 -19.50 2.02 -28.94
C ARG A 224 -20.99 1.83 -28.73
N GLN A 225 -21.51 2.10 -27.54
CA GLN A 225 -22.95 2.02 -27.28
C GLN A 225 -23.75 3.01 -28.14
N ARG A 226 -23.30 4.26 -28.26
CA ARG A 226 -23.95 5.24 -29.14
C ARG A 226 -23.96 4.81 -30.60
N LEU A 227 -22.84 4.26 -31.09
CA LEU A 227 -22.74 3.81 -32.47
C LEU A 227 -23.67 2.61 -32.74
N ILE A 228 -23.76 1.66 -31.80
CA ILE A 228 -24.67 0.52 -31.88
C ILE A 228 -26.13 1.00 -31.86
N GLU A 229 -26.48 1.94 -30.99
CA GLU A 229 -27.84 2.49 -30.91
C GLU A 229 -28.23 3.24 -32.20
N GLN A 230 -27.30 3.97 -32.81
CA GLN A 230 -27.53 4.63 -34.08
C GLN A 230 -27.75 3.62 -35.21
N MET A 231 -26.91 2.58 -35.30
CA MET A 231 -27.08 1.52 -36.31
C MET A 231 -28.40 0.76 -36.13
N GLN A 232 -28.80 0.44 -34.89
CA GLN A 232 -30.09 -0.22 -34.63
C GLN A 232 -31.27 0.65 -35.05
N ARG A 233 -31.21 1.96 -34.83
CA ARG A 233 -32.26 2.90 -35.25
C ARG A 233 -32.34 3.02 -36.76
N GLU A 234 -31.20 3.07 -37.45
CA GLU A 234 -31.14 3.11 -38.92
C GLU A 234 -31.67 1.78 -39.51
N ASP A 235 -31.30 0.63 -38.94
CA ASP A 235 -31.82 -0.69 -39.35
C ASP A 235 -33.34 -0.82 -39.09
N GLU A 236 -33.86 -0.29 -37.98
CA GLU A 236 -35.30 -0.23 -37.68
C GLU A 236 -36.06 0.70 -38.65
N GLU A 237 -35.47 1.83 -39.04
CA GLU A 237 -36.06 2.73 -40.02
C GLU A 237 -36.04 2.15 -41.45
N ASP A 238 -34.97 1.44 -41.84
CA ASP A 238 -34.87 0.79 -43.15
C ASP A 238 -35.76 -0.46 -43.25
N THR A 239 -35.95 -1.21 -42.15
CA THR A 239 -36.91 -2.32 -42.10
C THR A 239 -38.37 -1.85 -42.04
N ALA A 240 -38.66 -0.66 -41.50
CA ALA A 240 -40.00 -0.06 -41.54
C ALA A 240 -40.33 0.61 -42.89
N ARG A 241 -39.33 0.90 -43.72
CA ARG A 241 -39.47 1.49 -45.07
C ARG A 241 -39.50 0.47 -46.20
N SER A 242 -39.17 -0.80 -45.94
CA SER A 242 -39.35 -1.93 -46.87
C SER A 242 -40.69 -2.64 -46.67
#